data_AF-A0A2E1EN06-F1
#
_entry.id   AF-A0A2E1EN06-F1
#
_cell.length_a   1.000
_cell.length_b   1.000
_cell.length_c   1.000
_cell.angle_alpha   90.00
_cell.angle_beta   90.00
_cell.angle_gamma   90.00
#
_symmetry.space_group_name_H-M   'P 1'
#
loop_
_entity.id
_entity.type
_entity.pdbx_description
1 polymer ?
#
loop_
_entity_poly.entity_id
_entity_poly.type
_entity_poly.pdbx_seq_one_letter_code
_entity_poly.pdbx_strand_id
1 'polypeptide(L)'
;MSDQIKHECGIALIRLLKPLDFYQKKYGTKRYGVNKMYLMMEKQHNRGQDGAGFASVKLDSIPGEKYVYRKRSAGKQPIQEIFSEINKKIQKEINIEENDNIPYLGQLMLGHVRYGTFGKNNIESVHPFLRQNNWKHRNLIVAGNFNMTNNQELFDNLVKLGQHPKNKADGITVMEKIGHFLDDAVSKIYRKLKKEGISKIEASALIEKKLNISKILKKASKDWDGGYAMAGLIGHGDSFFLRDPAGIRPAYYFKNEEVVVIASERPVIQTVFNAKFSHIKELDPGKSIIIKKSGDFSIETILEAVEKKSCSFERIYFSRGSDAEIYSERKKLGKYLFPKILERLKGDLINTVFSYIPNTAETSFYGLVQEVQEYMHNQAINEIVDNKEKITKERLGHLLSSKPRIEKVAIKDAKLRTFIADDINRDELVAHVYDITYGSINKTDNLVIIDDSIVRGTTLQKSILKILDRLNPKKIIVVSSAPQIRYPDCYGIDMARMEDFIAFRAVLELINESKKNLLEKTYKACLKELKLPINQMENKVKAIYKDFSSDEISKKISEILKEDTINAEINVIFQTIEGLHNACPKNLGDWYFTGNYPTPGGNKVVNQAYVNFYEGIKKRAY
;
A
#
# COMPACT_ATOMS: atom_id res chain seq x y z
N MET A 1 13.29 -7.77 8.72
CA MET A 1 12.19 -8.10 7.81
C MET A 1 12.88 -8.84 6.68
N SER A 2 12.29 -9.85 6.03
CA SER A 2 12.61 -10.07 4.62
C SER A 2 12.57 -8.72 3.89
N ASP A 3 13.42 -8.54 2.88
CA ASP A 3 13.78 -7.22 2.33
C ASP A 3 12.63 -6.21 2.35
N GLN A 4 12.76 -5.13 3.13
CA GLN A 4 11.65 -4.19 3.38
C GLN A 4 11.08 -3.67 2.05
N ILE A 5 9.87 -4.11 1.71
CA ILE A 5 9.15 -3.56 0.56
C ILE A 5 8.70 -2.16 0.94
N LYS A 6 9.33 -1.16 0.33
CA LYS A 6 8.98 0.25 0.52
C LYS A 6 7.62 0.50 -0.12
N HIS A 7 6.69 1.06 0.67
CA HIS A 7 5.28 1.12 0.30
C HIS A 7 4.69 2.51 0.32
N GLU A 8 3.78 2.72 -0.60
CA GLU A 8 2.91 3.86 -0.86
C GLU A 8 2.38 4.66 0.32
N CYS A 9 2.17 5.93 0.00
CA CYS A 9 1.62 7.00 0.79
C CYS A 9 0.25 6.71 1.44
N GLY A 10 -0.02 7.37 2.57
CA GLY A 10 -1.34 7.45 3.19
C GLY A 10 -1.97 8.82 2.99
N ILE A 11 -3.30 8.87 2.83
CA ILE A 11 -4.06 10.11 2.63
C ILE A 11 -5.10 10.24 3.74
N ALA A 12 -5.36 11.46 4.20
CA ALA A 12 -6.45 11.77 5.11
C ALA A 12 -7.15 13.07 4.67
N LEU A 13 -8.47 13.02 4.50
CA LEU A 13 -9.30 14.20 4.22
C LEU A 13 -10.30 14.38 5.36
N ILE A 14 -10.42 15.59 5.88
CA ILE A 14 -11.46 15.96 6.86
C ILE A 14 -12.20 17.20 6.37
N ARG A 15 -13.53 17.12 6.31
CA ARG A 15 -14.44 18.25 6.17
C ARG A 15 -15.29 18.37 7.44
N LEU A 16 -15.19 19.51 8.13
CA LEU A 16 -16.02 19.87 9.28
C LEU A 16 -17.35 20.49 8.84
N LEU A 17 -18.48 19.81 9.06
CA LEU A 17 -19.80 20.25 8.62
C LEU A 17 -20.43 21.34 9.50
N LYS A 18 -19.81 21.68 10.64
CA LYS A 18 -20.22 22.76 11.54
C LYS A 18 -19.17 23.89 11.58
N PRO A 19 -19.54 25.11 12.02
CA PRO A 19 -18.58 26.18 12.29
C PRO A 19 -17.57 25.80 13.38
N LEU A 20 -16.41 26.46 13.43
CA LEU A 20 -15.37 26.15 14.42
C LEU A 20 -15.86 26.33 15.88
N ASP A 21 -16.75 27.29 16.13
CA ASP A 21 -17.32 27.55 17.46
C ASP A 21 -18.16 26.40 17.99
N PHE A 22 -18.81 25.62 17.10
CA PHE A 22 -19.52 24.42 17.52
C PHE A 22 -18.55 23.42 18.18
N TYR A 23 -17.37 23.23 17.60
CA TYR A 23 -16.37 22.31 18.15
C TYR A 23 -15.71 22.87 19.41
N GLN A 24 -15.55 24.20 19.51
CA GLN A 24 -15.13 24.82 20.77
C GLN A 24 -16.12 24.54 21.90
N LYS A 25 -17.42 24.71 21.65
CA LYS A 25 -18.47 24.46 22.66
C LYS A 25 -18.58 22.97 23.01
N LYS A 26 -18.59 22.09 22.01
CA LYS A 26 -18.81 20.65 22.20
C LYS A 26 -17.58 19.90 22.71
N TYR A 27 -16.39 20.25 22.21
CA TYR A 27 -15.14 19.51 22.46
C TYR A 27 -14.10 20.33 23.24
N GLY A 28 -14.43 21.54 23.67
CA GLY A 28 -13.53 22.43 24.42
C GLY A 28 -12.42 23.05 23.57
N THR A 29 -12.41 22.88 22.24
CA THR A 29 -11.33 23.40 21.40
C THR A 29 -11.72 23.70 19.95
N LYS A 30 -11.35 24.88 19.43
CA LYS A 30 -11.35 25.22 17.99
C LYS A 30 -10.36 24.37 17.18
N ARG A 31 -9.41 23.68 17.83
CA ARG A 31 -8.37 22.84 17.20
C ARG A 31 -8.85 21.42 16.84
N TYR A 32 -10.12 21.08 17.06
CA TYR A 32 -10.67 19.74 16.87
C TYR A 32 -10.22 19.10 15.55
N GLY A 33 -10.39 19.80 14.42
CA GLY A 33 -10.03 19.30 13.10
C GLY A 33 -8.52 19.00 12.94
N VAL A 34 -7.66 19.92 13.40
CA VAL A 34 -6.20 19.76 13.36
C VAL A 34 -5.75 18.60 14.25
N ASN A 35 -6.31 18.48 15.45
CA ASN A 35 -6.02 17.37 16.37
C ASN A 35 -6.41 16.02 15.77
N LYS A 36 -7.60 15.95 15.14
CA LYS A 36 -8.04 14.72 14.43
C LYS A 36 -7.13 14.42 13.24
N MET A 37 -6.71 15.42 12.48
CA MET A 37 -5.80 15.22 11.35
C MET A 37 -4.43 14.70 11.79
N TYR A 38 -3.86 15.24 12.88
CA TYR A 38 -2.62 14.72 13.48
C TYR A 38 -2.74 13.22 13.78
N LEU A 39 -3.79 12.83 14.50
CA LEU A 39 -4.03 11.42 14.84
C LEU A 39 -4.24 10.55 13.59
N MET A 40 -4.94 11.05 12.56
CA MET A 40 -5.11 10.30 11.31
C MET A 40 -3.78 10.08 10.57
N MET A 41 -2.89 11.06 10.57
CA MET A 41 -1.57 10.95 9.94
C MET A 41 -0.67 10.00 10.73
N GLU A 42 -0.62 10.11 12.06
CA GLU A 42 0.13 9.18 12.93
C GLU A 42 -0.37 7.74 12.79
N LYS A 43 -1.69 7.52 12.72
CA LYS A 43 -2.27 6.20 12.46
C LYS A 43 -2.05 5.70 11.04
N GLN A 44 -1.49 6.50 10.14
CA GLN A 44 -1.05 6.08 8.80
C GLN A 44 0.47 6.07 8.66
N HIS A 45 1.24 6.19 9.74
CA HIS A 45 2.71 6.19 9.69
C HIS A 45 3.32 4.90 9.08
N ASN A 46 2.59 3.77 9.12
CA ASN A 46 2.95 2.54 8.41
C ASN A 46 2.98 2.69 6.88
N ARG A 47 2.32 3.71 6.32
CA ARG A 47 2.27 4.05 4.89
C ARG A 47 3.27 5.13 4.47
N GLY A 48 4.09 5.65 5.38
CA GLY A 48 5.00 6.71 5.01
C GLY A 48 5.74 7.32 6.18
N GLN A 49 7.06 7.25 6.10
CA GLN A 49 7.98 7.83 7.10
C GLN A 49 8.96 8.83 6.48
N ASP A 50 9.06 8.87 5.15
CA ASP A 50 10.07 9.69 4.45
C ASP A 50 9.66 11.16 4.39
N GLY A 51 8.35 11.45 4.34
CA GLY A 51 7.86 12.82 4.39
C GLY A 51 6.39 12.89 4.75
N ALA A 52 5.91 14.09 5.06
CA ALA A 52 4.51 14.35 5.35
C ALA A 52 4.11 15.76 4.93
N GLY A 53 2.81 15.97 4.74
CA GLY A 53 2.27 17.29 4.48
C GLY A 53 0.85 17.45 4.98
N PHE A 54 0.53 18.70 5.28
CA PHE A 54 -0.76 19.16 5.76
C PHE A 54 -1.17 20.39 4.95
N ALA A 55 -2.43 20.43 4.54
CA ALA A 55 -3.05 21.63 4.00
C ALA A 55 -4.43 21.85 4.64
N SER A 56 -4.81 23.13 4.78
CA SER A 56 -6.16 23.51 5.20
C SER A 56 -6.69 24.69 4.40
N VAL A 57 -8.01 24.70 4.23
CA VAL A 57 -8.78 25.74 3.55
C VAL A 57 -9.84 26.26 4.52
N LYS A 58 -9.86 27.58 4.71
CA LYS A 58 -10.91 28.32 5.42
C LYS A 58 -12.02 28.68 4.44
N LEU A 59 -13.27 28.49 4.83
CA LEU A 59 -14.40 28.66 3.91
C LEU A 59 -14.84 30.10 3.74
N ASP A 60 -14.76 30.89 4.81
CA ASP A 60 -15.44 32.19 4.93
C ASP A 60 -14.46 33.36 5.13
N SER A 61 -13.22 33.21 4.64
CA SER A 61 -12.23 34.29 4.66
C SER A 61 -12.61 35.45 3.74
N ILE A 62 -12.39 36.66 4.24
CA ILE A 62 -12.62 37.91 3.50
C ILE A 62 -11.41 38.26 2.59
N PRO A 63 -11.58 39.10 1.56
CA PRO A 63 -10.46 39.59 0.76
C PRO A 63 -9.37 40.23 1.62
N GLY A 64 -8.10 39.93 1.32
CA GLY A 64 -6.94 40.35 2.12
C GLY A 64 -6.48 39.30 3.14
N GLU A 65 -7.35 38.35 3.50
CA GLU A 65 -6.98 37.26 4.40
C GLU A 65 -6.42 36.03 3.69
N LYS A 66 -5.47 35.38 4.35
CA LYS A 66 -4.97 34.08 3.91
C LYS A 66 -5.97 32.97 4.27
N TYR A 67 -6.51 32.32 3.24
CA TYR A 67 -7.51 31.24 3.41
C TYR A 67 -6.95 29.83 3.14
N VAL A 68 -5.82 29.71 2.43
CA VAL A 68 -5.10 28.44 2.21
C VAL A 68 -3.83 28.41 3.04
N TYR A 69 -3.68 27.37 3.85
CA TYR A 69 -2.44 27.09 4.57
C TYR A 69 -1.89 25.73 4.14
N ARG A 70 -0.56 25.65 4.03
CA ARG A 70 0.13 24.40 3.68
C ARG A 70 1.47 24.32 4.40
N LYS A 71 1.77 23.16 4.97
CA LYS A 71 3.06 22.84 5.55
C LYS A 71 3.48 21.43 5.12
N ARG A 72 4.78 21.24 4.86
CA ARG A 72 5.37 19.97 4.46
C ARG A 72 6.70 19.77 5.19
N SER A 73 7.07 18.52 5.41
CA SER A 73 8.38 18.13 5.92
C SER A 73 8.87 16.86 5.21
N ALA A 74 10.18 16.81 4.97
CA ALA A 74 10.95 15.61 4.58
C ALA A 74 12.05 15.32 5.62
N GLY A 75 11.85 15.78 6.87
CA GLY A 75 12.76 15.59 7.99
C GLY A 75 12.66 14.20 8.62
N LYS A 76 13.30 14.02 9.78
CA LYS A 76 13.37 12.70 10.45
C LYS A 76 12.04 12.29 11.08
N GLN A 77 11.26 13.27 11.51
CA GLN A 77 9.96 13.07 12.15
C GLN A 77 8.94 14.02 11.50
N PRO A 78 8.61 13.79 10.23
CA PRO A 78 7.97 14.81 9.41
C PRO A 78 6.57 15.20 9.90
N ILE A 79 5.82 14.25 10.49
CA ILE A 79 4.51 14.55 11.07
C ILE A 79 4.68 15.44 12.31
N GLN A 80 5.54 15.05 13.25
CA GLN A 80 5.79 15.79 14.48
C GLN A 80 6.30 17.21 14.19
N GLU A 81 7.23 17.37 13.25
CA GLU A 81 7.77 18.67 12.83
C GLU A 81 6.68 19.59 12.29
N ILE A 82 5.77 19.06 11.45
CA ILE A 82 4.65 19.83 10.88
C ILE A 82 3.71 20.32 11.98
N PHE A 83 3.26 19.41 12.86
CA PHE A 83 2.26 19.75 13.86
C PHE A 83 2.84 20.57 15.01
N SER A 84 4.13 20.44 15.32
CA SER A 84 4.84 21.34 16.23
C SER A 84 4.81 22.78 15.74
N GLU A 85 5.14 23.02 14.46
CA GLU A 85 5.09 24.37 13.89
C GLU A 85 3.66 24.90 13.77
N ILE A 86 2.69 24.07 13.36
CA ILE A 86 1.28 24.45 13.31
C ILE A 86 0.80 24.88 14.69
N ASN A 87 1.08 24.09 15.73
CA ASN A 87 0.69 24.39 17.10
C ASN A 87 1.35 25.66 17.62
N LYS A 88 2.63 25.89 17.30
CA LYS A 88 3.33 27.14 17.64
C LYS A 88 2.65 28.37 17.03
N LYS A 89 2.25 28.31 15.75
CA LYS A 89 1.55 29.43 15.08
C LYS A 89 0.14 29.63 15.62
N ILE A 90 -0.59 28.55 15.89
CA ILE A 90 -1.92 28.64 16.50
C ILE A 90 -1.84 29.27 17.91
N GLN A 91 -0.89 28.85 18.74
CA GLN A 91 -0.75 29.37 20.10
C GLN A 91 -0.35 30.84 20.14
N LYS A 92 0.52 31.27 19.22
CA LYS A 92 0.90 32.69 19.11
C LYS A 92 -0.30 33.61 18.86
N GLU A 93 -1.24 33.17 18.04
CA GLU A 93 -2.40 33.98 17.62
C GLU A 93 -3.58 33.87 18.58
N ILE A 94 -3.76 32.74 19.28
CA ILE A 94 -4.79 32.61 20.33
C ILE A 94 -4.53 33.57 21.51
N ASN A 95 -3.27 33.89 21.79
CA ASN A 95 -2.90 34.82 22.86
C ASN A 95 -3.16 36.29 22.49
N ILE A 96 -3.60 36.58 21.26
CA ILE A 96 -4.02 37.88 20.80
C ILE A 96 -5.54 37.81 20.74
N GLU A 97 -6.20 38.28 21.80
CA GLU A 97 -7.67 38.29 21.89
C GLU A 97 -8.25 39.01 20.65
N GLU A 98 -9.33 38.46 20.08
CA GLU A 98 -10.10 38.94 18.91
C GLU A 98 -9.75 38.46 17.48
N ASN A 99 -8.73 37.61 17.25
CA ASN A 99 -8.46 37.12 15.89
C ASN A 99 -9.22 35.83 15.53
N ASP A 100 -10.30 35.93 14.74
CA ASP A 100 -10.99 34.76 14.16
C ASP A 100 -10.20 34.08 13.03
N ASN A 101 -9.17 34.74 12.48
CA ASN A 101 -8.38 34.27 11.36
C ASN A 101 -7.10 33.50 11.78
N ILE A 102 -7.23 32.60 12.75
CA ILE A 102 -6.10 31.82 13.30
C ILE A 102 -5.46 30.92 12.23
N PRO A 103 -4.14 30.96 11.99
CA PRO A 103 -3.45 30.16 10.99
C PRO A 103 -3.75 28.66 11.09
N TYR A 104 -3.87 28.00 9.94
CA TYR A 104 -4.15 26.57 9.78
C TYR A 104 -5.51 26.06 10.30
N LEU A 105 -6.21 26.79 11.17
CA LEU A 105 -7.57 26.41 11.60
C LEU A 105 -8.56 26.64 10.47
N GLY A 106 -8.93 25.57 9.77
CA GLY A 106 -9.90 25.59 8.67
C GLY A 106 -10.85 24.40 8.71
N GLN A 107 -11.99 24.53 8.03
CA GLN A 107 -13.04 23.52 8.01
C GLN A 107 -12.82 22.43 6.96
N LEU A 108 -11.82 22.57 6.10
CA LEU A 108 -11.44 21.59 5.10
C LEU A 108 -9.93 21.33 5.19
N MET A 109 -9.52 20.08 5.40
CA MET A 109 -8.14 19.71 5.66
C MET A 109 -7.74 18.46 4.88
N LEU A 110 -6.49 18.45 4.40
CA LEU A 110 -5.88 17.34 3.68
C LEU A 110 -4.50 17.04 4.27
N GLY A 111 -4.34 15.82 4.78
CA GLY A 111 -3.10 15.25 5.26
C GLY A 111 -2.57 14.18 4.30
N HIS A 112 -1.25 14.07 4.24
CA HIS A 112 -0.57 13.06 3.45
C HIS A 112 0.72 12.61 4.14
N VAL A 113 0.96 11.31 4.19
CA VAL A 113 2.25 10.72 4.60
C VAL A 113 2.86 10.04 3.40
N ARG A 114 4.14 10.28 3.15
CA ARG A 114 4.89 9.83 1.98
C ARG A 114 5.88 8.76 2.39
N TYR A 115 5.90 7.70 1.62
CA TYR A 115 7.08 6.86 1.46
C TYR A 115 7.67 7.18 0.10
N GLY A 116 8.95 7.53 0.08
CA GLY A 116 9.70 7.78 -1.12
C GLY A 116 9.93 6.47 -1.85
N THR A 117 9.05 6.15 -2.79
CA THR A 117 9.27 5.07 -3.74
C THR A 117 10.32 5.49 -4.77
N PHE A 118 10.44 6.79 -5.10
CA PHE A 118 11.46 7.34 -6.01
C PHE A 118 11.73 8.83 -5.74
N GLY A 119 12.93 9.31 -6.10
CA GLY A 119 13.40 10.68 -5.91
C GLY A 119 14.12 10.90 -4.58
N LYS A 120 15.07 11.85 -4.55
CA LYS A 120 15.74 12.28 -3.29
C LYS A 120 14.65 12.59 -2.26
N ASN A 121 14.90 12.28 -0.98
CA ASN A 121 13.98 12.67 0.08
C ASN A 121 13.96 14.19 0.22
N ASN A 122 13.16 14.84 -0.63
CA ASN A 122 13.11 16.28 -0.80
C ASN A 122 11.68 16.77 -0.56
N ILE A 123 11.58 18.00 -0.08
CA ILE A 123 10.29 18.63 0.20
C ILE A 123 9.47 18.86 -1.08
N GLU A 124 10.12 18.93 -2.24
CA GLU A 124 9.46 19.14 -3.53
C GLU A 124 8.59 17.97 -3.96
N SER A 125 8.95 16.74 -3.56
CA SER A 125 8.19 15.52 -3.86
C SER A 125 7.11 15.21 -2.81
N VAL A 126 7.01 16.01 -1.76
CA VAL A 126 6.06 15.80 -0.66
C VAL A 126 4.73 16.48 -1.01
N HIS A 127 3.65 15.70 -0.97
CA HIS A 127 2.27 16.21 -1.07
C HIS A 127 1.87 16.93 0.22
N PRO A 128 0.83 17.79 0.21
CA PRO A 128 0.02 18.19 -0.94
C PRO A 128 0.70 19.18 -1.90
N PHE A 129 0.49 19.01 -3.20
CA PHE A 129 0.83 20.02 -4.20
C PHE A 129 -0.21 21.15 -4.21
N LEU A 130 0.24 22.36 -4.54
CA LEU A 130 -0.59 23.57 -4.51
C LEU A 130 -0.37 24.34 -5.81
N ARG A 131 -1.47 24.59 -6.52
CA ARG A 131 -1.59 25.49 -7.64
C ARG A 131 -2.33 26.75 -7.18
N GLN A 132 -1.68 27.91 -7.31
CA GLN A 132 -2.22 29.18 -6.81
C GLN A 132 -2.75 30.07 -7.94
N ASN A 133 -3.81 30.81 -7.64
CA ASN A 133 -4.39 31.83 -8.50
C ASN A 133 -5.03 32.93 -7.64
N ASN A 134 -5.16 34.15 -8.16
CA ASN A 134 -5.89 35.21 -7.44
C ASN A 134 -7.39 34.91 -7.30
N TRP A 135 -7.95 34.04 -8.16
CA TRP A 135 -9.35 33.64 -8.10
C TRP A 135 -9.51 32.39 -7.25
N LYS A 136 -10.23 32.48 -6.10
CA LYS A 136 -10.35 31.38 -5.11
C LYS A 136 -10.72 30.04 -5.76
N HIS A 137 -11.70 30.04 -6.65
CA HIS A 137 -12.20 28.86 -7.35
C HIS A 137 -11.26 28.28 -8.43
N ARG A 138 -10.07 28.88 -8.66
CA ARG A 138 -8.99 28.34 -9.52
C ARG A 138 -7.79 27.81 -8.73
N ASN A 139 -7.80 27.97 -7.41
CA ASN A 139 -6.77 27.41 -6.55
C ASN A 139 -7.07 25.93 -6.34
N LEU A 140 -6.05 25.09 -6.46
CA LEU A 140 -6.19 23.64 -6.37
C LEU A 140 -5.07 23.07 -5.50
N ILE A 141 -5.43 22.20 -4.57
CA ILE A 141 -4.52 21.44 -3.74
C ILE A 141 -4.75 19.97 -4.04
N VAL A 142 -3.72 19.20 -4.32
CA VAL A 142 -3.85 17.76 -4.62
C VAL A 142 -2.88 16.96 -3.76
N ALA A 143 -3.37 15.86 -3.20
CA ALA A 143 -2.55 14.81 -2.64
C ALA A 143 -3.15 13.47 -3.03
N GLY A 144 -2.30 12.46 -3.25
CA GLY A 144 -2.80 11.12 -3.47
C GLY A 144 -1.72 10.07 -3.32
N ASN A 145 -2.20 8.85 -3.24
CA ASN A 145 -1.42 7.65 -3.40
C ASN A 145 -1.72 7.17 -4.82
N PHE A 146 -0.81 7.49 -5.73
CA PHE A 146 -0.96 7.10 -7.12
C PHE A 146 0.39 6.90 -7.80
N ASN A 147 0.37 6.03 -8.80
CA ASN A 147 1.44 5.86 -9.75
C ASN A 147 0.80 5.70 -11.14
N MET A 148 1.17 6.60 -12.05
CA MET A 148 0.63 6.65 -13.41
C MET A 148 1.58 5.91 -14.35
N THR A 149 1.10 4.86 -15.00
CA THR A 149 1.90 4.05 -15.95
C THR A 149 2.14 4.77 -17.28
N ASN A 150 1.34 5.80 -17.57
CA ASN A 150 1.40 6.61 -18.78
C ASN A 150 1.74 8.08 -18.52
N ASN A 151 2.55 8.34 -17.49
CA ASN A 151 2.90 9.70 -17.09
C ASN A 151 3.60 10.52 -18.19
N GLN A 152 4.46 9.90 -19.00
CA GLN A 152 5.11 10.58 -20.12
C GLN A 152 4.09 11.04 -21.18
N GLU A 153 3.11 10.20 -21.52
CA GLU A 153 2.02 10.55 -22.42
C GLU A 153 1.15 11.68 -21.85
N LEU A 154 0.86 11.64 -20.54
CA LEU A 154 0.11 12.70 -19.86
C LEU A 154 0.87 14.03 -19.88
N PHE A 155 2.19 14.00 -19.66
CA PHE A 155 3.04 15.18 -19.76
C PHE A 155 3.05 15.76 -21.17
N ASP A 156 3.22 14.92 -22.20
CA ASP A 156 3.25 15.36 -23.59
C ASP A 156 1.90 15.97 -24.01
N ASN A 157 0.79 15.45 -23.49
CA ASN A 157 -0.53 16.04 -23.70
C ASN A 157 -0.65 17.45 -23.09
N LEU A 158 -0.07 17.70 -21.91
CA LEU A 158 -0.03 19.05 -21.34
C LEU A 158 0.81 20.01 -22.18
N VAL A 159 1.95 19.55 -22.69
CA VAL A 159 2.81 20.34 -23.59
C VAL A 159 2.08 20.67 -24.89
N LYS A 160 1.36 19.71 -25.48
CA LYS A 160 0.52 19.94 -26.68
C LYS A 160 -0.62 20.93 -26.43
N LEU A 161 -1.10 21.04 -25.19
CA LEU A 161 -2.07 22.08 -24.78
C LEU A 161 -1.44 23.47 -24.58
N GLY A 162 -0.13 23.61 -24.83
CA GLY A 162 0.61 24.87 -24.64
C GLY A 162 1.01 25.14 -23.20
N GLN A 163 0.93 24.15 -22.31
CA GLN A 163 1.40 24.30 -20.93
C GLN A 163 2.90 24.02 -20.83
N HIS A 164 3.52 24.57 -19.78
CA HIS A 164 4.92 24.31 -19.45
C HIS A 164 5.03 23.73 -18.03
N PRO A 165 4.76 22.42 -17.83
CA PRO A 165 4.81 21.81 -16.51
C PRO A 165 6.24 21.86 -15.95
N LYS A 166 6.39 22.30 -14.69
CA LYS A 166 7.70 22.51 -14.06
C LYS A 166 8.48 21.23 -13.75
N ASN A 167 7.79 20.09 -13.74
CA ASN A 167 8.34 18.81 -13.35
C ASN A 167 7.52 17.70 -14.02
N LYS A 168 8.20 16.60 -14.35
CA LYS A 168 7.57 15.39 -14.88
C LYS A 168 6.96 14.49 -13.81
N ALA A 169 7.05 14.81 -12.51
CA ALA A 169 6.46 13.99 -11.46
C ALA A 169 4.94 13.84 -11.65
N ASP A 170 4.44 12.59 -11.54
CA ASP A 170 3.05 12.20 -11.80
C ASP A 170 2.05 13.16 -11.15
N GLY A 171 2.28 13.53 -9.89
CA GLY A 171 1.32 14.34 -9.15
C GLY A 171 1.24 15.78 -9.60
N ILE A 172 2.29 16.31 -10.23
CA ILE A 172 2.26 17.63 -10.84
C ILE A 172 1.50 17.54 -12.17
N THR A 173 1.81 16.56 -13.01
CA THR A 173 1.10 16.31 -14.28
C THR A 173 -0.42 16.15 -14.05
N VAL A 174 -0.80 15.33 -13.07
CA VAL A 174 -2.20 15.12 -12.68
C VAL A 174 -2.84 16.41 -12.16
N MET A 175 -2.16 17.14 -11.26
CA MET A 175 -2.68 18.40 -10.72
C MET A 175 -2.89 19.45 -11.82
N GLU A 176 -1.95 19.60 -12.75
CA GLU A 176 -2.07 20.58 -13.84
C GLU A 176 -3.17 20.19 -14.84
N LYS A 177 -3.37 18.89 -15.12
CA LYS A 177 -4.49 18.43 -15.97
C LYS A 177 -5.85 18.75 -15.32
N ILE A 178 -6.00 18.52 -14.01
CA ILE A 178 -7.21 18.94 -13.27
C ILE A 178 -7.34 20.47 -13.27
N GLY A 179 -6.24 21.18 -13.00
CA GLY A 179 -6.19 22.65 -12.97
C GLY A 179 -6.61 23.30 -14.30
N HIS A 180 -6.21 22.70 -15.43
CA HIS A 180 -6.62 23.14 -16.76
C HIS A 180 -8.14 23.11 -16.94
N PHE A 181 -8.77 21.96 -16.64
CA PHE A 181 -10.23 21.83 -16.78
C PHE A 181 -11.01 22.62 -15.72
N LEU A 182 -10.42 22.83 -14.54
CA LEU A 182 -10.95 23.73 -13.52
C LEU A 182 -11.00 25.18 -14.03
N ASP A 183 -9.90 25.68 -14.60
CA ASP A 183 -9.82 27.04 -15.15
C ASP A 183 -10.78 27.24 -16.33
N ASP A 184 -10.90 26.25 -17.21
CA ASP A 184 -11.86 26.25 -18.32
C ASP A 184 -13.31 26.31 -17.80
N ALA A 185 -13.66 25.47 -16.82
CA ALA A 185 -15.00 25.43 -16.24
C ALA A 185 -15.36 26.77 -15.57
N VAL A 186 -14.46 27.32 -14.75
CA VAL A 186 -14.63 28.64 -14.14
C VAL A 186 -14.83 29.73 -15.19
N SER A 187 -13.98 29.75 -16.23
CA SER A 187 -14.04 30.77 -17.28
C SER A 187 -15.36 30.69 -18.05
N LYS A 188 -15.85 29.48 -18.34
CA LYS A 188 -17.14 29.26 -19.00
C LYS A 188 -18.32 29.73 -18.16
N ILE A 189 -18.34 29.41 -16.87
CA ILE A 189 -19.39 29.87 -15.95
C ILE A 189 -19.37 31.40 -15.89
N TYR A 190 -18.19 32.01 -15.68
CA TYR A 190 -18.06 33.47 -15.65
C TYR A 190 -18.55 34.15 -16.94
N ARG A 191 -18.18 33.63 -18.11
CA ARG A 191 -18.66 34.18 -19.40
C ARG A 191 -20.19 34.12 -19.53
N LYS A 192 -20.81 33.05 -19.03
CA LYS A 192 -22.28 32.92 -19.03
C LYS A 192 -22.92 33.95 -18.08
N LEU A 193 -22.43 34.05 -16.85
CA LEU A 193 -22.92 35.03 -15.86
C LEU A 193 -22.75 36.48 -16.35
N LYS A 194 -21.62 36.78 -17.02
CA LYS A 194 -21.38 38.10 -17.62
C LYS A 194 -22.42 38.44 -18.70
N LYS A 195 -22.83 37.47 -19.52
CA LYS A 195 -23.91 37.65 -20.51
C LYS A 195 -25.28 37.86 -19.85
N GLU A 196 -25.48 37.31 -18.66
CA GLU A 196 -26.68 37.51 -17.83
C GLU A 196 -26.65 38.86 -17.06
N GLY A 197 -25.66 39.72 -17.30
CA GLY A 197 -25.54 41.04 -16.66
C GLY A 197 -24.96 41.04 -15.23
N ILE A 198 -24.50 39.89 -14.74
CA ILE A 198 -24.01 39.73 -13.37
C ILE A 198 -22.61 40.32 -13.22
N SER A 199 -22.39 41.09 -12.15
CA SER A 199 -21.10 41.72 -11.87
C SER A 199 -20.02 40.68 -11.53
N LYS A 200 -18.74 41.07 -11.64
CA LYS A 200 -17.61 40.19 -11.25
C LYS A 200 -17.66 39.77 -9.78
N ILE A 201 -18.15 40.64 -8.91
CA ILE A 201 -18.20 40.42 -7.46
C ILE A 201 -19.26 39.35 -7.17
N GLU A 202 -20.47 39.52 -7.68
CA GLU A 202 -21.58 38.57 -7.51
C GLU A 202 -21.30 37.23 -8.21
N ALA A 203 -20.61 37.27 -9.36
CA ALA A 203 -20.26 36.08 -10.11
C ALA A 203 -19.42 35.10 -9.28
N SER A 204 -18.57 35.56 -8.35
CA SER A 204 -17.74 34.66 -7.55
C SER A 204 -18.60 33.69 -6.72
N ALA A 205 -19.59 34.19 -5.99
CA ALA A 205 -20.46 33.36 -5.16
C ALA A 205 -21.31 32.39 -6.00
N LEU A 206 -21.69 32.80 -7.22
CA LEU A 206 -22.44 31.94 -8.14
C LEU A 206 -21.56 30.88 -8.80
N ILE A 207 -20.29 31.18 -9.09
CA ILE A 207 -19.32 30.19 -9.60
C ILE A 207 -19.16 29.05 -8.60
N GLU A 208 -19.02 29.36 -7.31
CA GLU A 208 -18.90 28.36 -6.22
C GLU A 208 -20.08 27.37 -6.23
N LYS A 209 -21.31 27.88 -6.37
CA LYS A 209 -22.53 27.06 -6.43
C LYS A 209 -22.65 26.28 -7.73
N LYS A 210 -22.32 26.89 -8.88
CA LYS A 210 -22.52 26.30 -10.22
C LYS A 210 -21.38 25.38 -10.67
N LEU A 211 -20.24 25.35 -9.99
CA LEU A 211 -19.10 24.52 -10.37
C LEU A 211 -19.41 23.03 -10.27
N ASN A 212 -19.36 22.33 -11.40
CA ASN A 212 -19.55 20.88 -11.50
C ASN A 212 -18.18 20.17 -11.49
N ILE A 213 -17.81 19.64 -10.33
CA ILE A 213 -16.51 18.98 -10.12
C ILE A 213 -16.44 17.65 -10.85
N SER A 214 -17.52 16.87 -10.87
CA SER A 214 -17.62 15.60 -11.58
C SER A 214 -17.27 15.72 -13.06
N LYS A 215 -17.80 16.75 -13.74
CA LYS A 215 -17.48 17.03 -15.15
C LYS A 215 -16.01 17.42 -15.36
N ILE A 216 -15.40 18.11 -14.40
CA ILE A 216 -13.97 18.46 -14.45
C ILE A 216 -13.14 17.18 -14.32
N LEU A 217 -13.44 16.35 -13.33
CA LEU A 217 -12.74 15.10 -13.10
C LEU A 217 -12.87 14.15 -14.30
N LYS A 218 -14.07 13.96 -14.86
CA LYS A 218 -14.31 13.14 -16.08
C LYS A 218 -13.41 13.52 -17.25
N LYS A 219 -13.19 14.83 -17.45
CA LYS A 219 -12.31 15.31 -18.52
C LYS A 219 -10.84 15.15 -18.17
N ALA A 220 -10.47 15.43 -16.91
CA ALA A 220 -9.10 15.33 -16.46
C ALA A 220 -8.59 13.88 -16.50
N SER A 221 -9.43 12.92 -16.08
CA SER A 221 -9.05 11.52 -15.89
C SER A 221 -9.27 10.61 -17.11
N LYS A 222 -9.74 11.15 -18.24
CA LYS A 222 -10.10 10.36 -19.44
C LYS A 222 -8.99 9.40 -19.89
N ASP A 223 -7.74 9.86 -19.86
CA ASP A 223 -6.59 9.11 -20.37
C ASP A 223 -5.67 8.63 -19.23
N TRP A 224 -6.18 8.51 -18.01
CA TRP A 224 -5.36 8.06 -16.88
C TRP A 224 -5.23 6.54 -16.87
N ASP A 225 -4.00 6.04 -16.89
CA ASP A 225 -3.67 4.63 -16.69
C ASP A 225 -2.77 4.48 -15.46
N GLY A 226 -3.13 3.59 -14.54
CA GLY A 226 -2.42 3.43 -13.28
C GLY A 226 -3.35 3.10 -12.10
N GLY A 227 -2.75 2.99 -10.92
CA GLY A 227 -3.46 2.80 -9.66
C GLY A 227 -3.44 4.10 -8.87
N TYR A 228 -4.61 4.57 -8.43
CA TYR A 228 -4.72 5.85 -7.76
C TYR A 228 -5.90 5.97 -6.80
N ALA A 229 -5.61 6.54 -5.63
CA ALA A 229 -6.58 7.15 -4.74
C ALA A 229 -6.08 8.57 -4.46
N MET A 230 -6.91 9.57 -4.74
CA MET A 230 -6.46 10.96 -4.66
C MET A 230 -7.53 11.90 -4.16
N ALA A 231 -7.11 12.90 -3.40
CA ALA A 231 -7.95 13.96 -2.87
C ALA A 231 -7.56 15.31 -3.46
N GLY A 232 -8.54 16.18 -3.67
CA GLY A 232 -8.31 17.56 -4.06
C GLY A 232 -9.12 18.54 -3.24
N LEU A 233 -8.53 19.69 -2.93
CA LEU A 233 -9.21 20.83 -2.31
C LEU A 233 -9.22 21.99 -3.31
N ILE A 234 -10.37 22.62 -3.49
CA ILE A 234 -10.50 23.85 -4.28
C ILE A 234 -10.53 25.03 -3.30
N GLY A 235 -9.90 26.14 -3.67
CA GLY A 235 -9.70 27.27 -2.77
C GLY A 235 -10.99 27.90 -2.22
N HIS A 236 -12.13 27.75 -2.89
CA HIS A 236 -13.41 28.22 -2.35
C HIS A 236 -14.07 27.25 -1.36
N GLY A 237 -13.49 26.07 -1.11
CA GLY A 237 -13.94 25.16 -0.06
C GLY A 237 -14.69 23.91 -0.52
N ASP A 238 -14.78 23.65 -1.82
CA ASP A 238 -15.16 22.32 -2.31
C ASP A 238 -13.97 21.36 -2.24
N SER A 239 -14.26 20.06 -2.14
CA SER A 239 -13.26 19.01 -2.27
C SER A 239 -13.79 17.79 -3.03
N PHE A 240 -12.86 16.95 -3.45
CA PHE A 240 -13.16 15.66 -4.04
C PHE A 240 -12.19 14.59 -3.56
N PHE A 241 -12.59 13.33 -3.69
CA PHE A 241 -11.73 12.16 -3.58
C PHE A 241 -12.06 11.19 -4.69
N LEU A 242 -11.12 10.85 -5.56
CA LEU A 242 -11.32 9.97 -6.72
C LEU A 242 -10.52 8.68 -6.56
N ARG A 243 -11.16 7.55 -6.88
CA ARG A 243 -10.56 6.21 -6.90
C ARG A 243 -10.46 5.68 -8.33
N ASP A 244 -9.38 4.96 -8.62
CA ASP A 244 -9.13 4.31 -9.91
C ASP A 244 -10.24 3.29 -10.32
N PRO A 245 -10.45 3.07 -11.62
CA PRO A 245 -11.55 2.25 -12.13
C PRO A 245 -11.41 0.75 -11.84
N ALA A 246 -10.21 0.26 -11.49
CA ALA A 246 -9.98 -1.14 -11.10
C ALA A 246 -10.03 -1.33 -9.57
N GLY A 247 -10.11 -0.24 -8.81
CA GLY A 247 -10.08 -0.25 -7.34
C GLY A 247 -8.75 -0.73 -6.78
N ILE A 248 -7.63 -0.53 -7.48
CA ILE A 248 -6.28 -0.97 -7.09
C ILE A 248 -5.94 -0.43 -5.69
N ARG A 249 -6.18 0.87 -5.47
CA ARG A 249 -5.88 1.56 -4.21
C ARG A 249 -7.04 1.54 -3.22
N PRO A 250 -6.81 1.30 -1.92
CA PRO A 250 -7.87 1.37 -0.93
C PRO A 250 -8.27 2.82 -0.63
N ALA A 251 -9.57 3.03 -0.40
CA ALA A 251 -10.12 4.30 0.02
C ALA A 251 -11.39 4.06 0.84
N TYR A 252 -11.40 4.54 2.08
CA TYR A 252 -12.51 4.38 3.01
C TYR A 252 -13.04 5.73 3.45
N TYR A 253 -14.34 5.83 3.64
CA TYR A 253 -15.00 7.07 4.08
C TYR A 253 -16.01 6.84 5.19
N PHE A 254 -16.21 7.89 5.97
CA PHE A 254 -17.18 7.98 7.07
C PHE A 254 -17.82 9.37 7.05
N LYS A 255 -19.12 9.43 7.32
CA LYS A 255 -19.88 10.67 7.44
C LYS A 255 -20.84 10.58 8.62
N ASN A 256 -20.92 11.66 9.39
CA ASN A 256 -22.01 11.92 10.32
C ASN A 256 -22.47 13.38 10.16
N GLU A 257 -23.22 13.92 11.12
CA GLU A 257 -23.72 15.30 11.09
C GLU A 257 -22.64 16.38 11.27
N GLU A 258 -21.46 15.99 11.75
CA GLU A 258 -20.39 16.90 12.09
C GLU A 258 -19.21 16.82 11.14
N VAL A 259 -18.91 15.67 10.56
CA VAL A 259 -17.71 15.48 9.76
C VAL A 259 -17.96 14.55 8.57
N VAL A 260 -17.23 14.83 7.49
CA VAL A 260 -16.93 13.84 6.45
C VAL A 260 -15.43 13.57 6.51
N VAL A 261 -15.08 12.28 6.54
CA VAL A 261 -13.72 11.80 6.71
C VAL A 261 -13.42 10.78 5.63
N ILE A 262 -12.24 10.86 5.01
CA ILE A 262 -11.75 9.86 4.06
C ILE A 262 -10.31 9.51 4.43
N ALA A 263 -9.95 8.23 4.38
CA ALA A 263 -8.61 7.73 4.67
C ALA A 263 -8.25 6.53 3.78
N SER A 264 -6.95 6.23 3.66
CA SER A 264 -6.50 5.03 2.95
C SER A 264 -6.83 3.74 3.70
N GLU A 265 -7.05 3.78 5.01
CA GLU A 265 -7.34 2.62 5.85
C GLU A 265 -8.55 2.83 6.78
N ARG A 266 -9.40 1.82 6.88
CA ARG A 266 -10.58 1.82 7.77
C ARG A 266 -10.22 1.96 9.26
N PRO A 267 -9.23 1.23 9.83
CA PRO A 267 -8.89 1.36 11.25
C PRO A 267 -8.47 2.76 11.70
N VAL A 268 -7.95 3.58 10.77
CA VAL A 268 -7.59 4.98 11.01
C VAL A 268 -8.84 5.77 11.37
N ILE A 269 -9.91 5.61 10.59
CA ILE A 269 -11.19 6.27 10.83
C ILE A 269 -11.84 5.73 12.11
N GLN A 270 -11.85 4.40 12.29
CA GLN A 270 -12.41 3.76 13.49
C GLN A 270 -11.78 4.34 14.76
N THR A 271 -10.45 4.35 14.82
CA THR A 271 -9.73 4.78 16.03
C THR A 271 -9.89 6.28 16.28
N VAL A 272 -9.78 7.10 15.24
CA VAL A 272 -9.75 8.57 15.41
C VAL A 272 -11.14 9.15 15.68
N PHE A 273 -12.19 8.57 15.10
CA PHE A 273 -13.57 9.06 15.22
C PHE A 273 -14.47 8.17 16.09
N ASN A 274 -13.92 7.11 16.69
CA ASN A 274 -14.68 6.09 17.44
C ASN A 274 -15.84 5.53 16.60
N ALA A 275 -15.60 5.34 15.30
CA ALA A 275 -16.60 4.92 14.35
C ALA A 275 -16.75 3.40 14.34
N LYS A 276 -17.99 2.92 14.33
CA LYS A 276 -18.30 1.48 14.18
C LYS A 276 -17.89 1.01 12.79
N PHE A 277 -17.47 -0.25 12.69
CA PHE A 277 -17.07 -0.88 11.43
C PHE A 277 -18.13 -0.69 10.32
N SER A 278 -19.41 -0.93 10.64
CA SER A 278 -20.54 -0.83 9.70
C SER A 278 -20.80 0.58 9.15
N HIS A 279 -20.29 1.62 9.79
CA HIS A 279 -20.48 3.01 9.34
C HIS A 279 -19.38 3.49 8.38
N ILE A 280 -18.32 2.68 8.19
CA ILE A 280 -17.21 3.03 7.31
C ILE A 280 -17.32 2.21 6.04
N LYS A 281 -17.41 2.89 4.91
CA LYS A 281 -17.60 2.27 3.61
C LYS A 281 -16.35 2.42 2.76
N GLU A 282 -16.07 1.43 1.93
CA GLU A 282 -15.06 1.53 0.88
C GLU A 282 -15.67 2.32 -0.30
N LEU A 283 -14.90 3.21 -0.93
CA LEU A 283 -15.35 3.93 -2.12
C LEU A 283 -15.27 3.02 -3.34
N ASP A 284 -16.37 2.82 -4.09
CA ASP A 284 -16.34 1.92 -5.26
C ASP A 284 -15.35 2.38 -6.36
N PRO A 285 -14.84 1.44 -7.19
CA PRO A 285 -13.98 1.76 -8.32
C PRO A 285 -14.58 2.80 -9.28
N GLY A 286 -13.74 3.71 -9.78
CA GLY A 286 -14.11 4.74 -10.75
C GLY A 286 -15.02 5.86 -10.22
N LYS A 287 -15.41 5.81 -8.94
CA LYS A 287 -16.24 6.83 -8.31
C LYS A 287 -15.43 7.91 -7.62
N SER A 288 -16.04 9.07 -7.47
CA SER A 288 -15.53 10.16 -6.65
C SER A 288 -16.52 10.61 -5.60
N ILE A 289 -16.03 10.82 -4.38
CA ILE A 289 -16.75 11.59 -3.37
C ILE A 289 -16.56 13.07 -3.68
N ILE A 290 -17.65 13.83 -3.76
CA ILE A 290 -17.62 15.29 -3.93
C ILE A 290 -18.27 15.91 -2.69
N ILE A 291 -17.57 16.87 -2.08
CA ILE A 291 -18.01 17.57 -0.88
C ILE A 291 -18.01 19.06 -1.19
N LYS A 292 -19.18 19.68 -1.23
CA LYS A 292 -19.32 21.11 -1.52
C LYS A 292 -19.01 21.96 -0.28
N LYS A 293 -18.72 23.25 -0.47
CA LYS A 293 -18.59 24.24 0.62
C LYS A 293 -19.80 24.20 1.56
N SER A 294 -21.02 24.05 1.00
CA SER A 294 -22.28 23.91 1.73
C SER A 294 -22.32 22.72 2.70
N GLY A 295 -21.45 21.73 2.52
CA GLY A 295 -21.52 20.45 3.22
C GLY A 295 -22.26 19.36 2.43
N ASP A 296 -22.79 19.68 1.25
CA ASP A 296 -23.43 18.70 0.38
C ASP A 296 -22.42 17.61 0.01
N PHE A 297 -22.83 16.37 0.20
CA PHE A 297 -22.03 15.18 -0.01
C PHE A 297 -22.68 14.34 -1.10
N SER A 298 -21.91 13.97 -2.11
CA SER A 298 -22.36 13.08 -3.18
C SER A 298 -21.25 12.10 -3.56
N ILE A 299 -21.66 10.95 -4.10
CA ILE A 299 -20.76 9.98 -4.72
C ILE A 299 -21.16 9.91 -6.19
N GLU A 300 -20.25 10.32 -7.07
CA GLU A 300 -20.49 10.40 -8.50
C GLU A 300 -19.59 9.44 -9.28
N THR A 301 -20.14 8.78 -10.30
CA THR A 301 -19.34 7.98 -11.25
C THR A 301 -18.54 8.91 -12.16
N ILE A 302 -17.22 8.84 -12.07
CA ILE A 302 -16.29 9.64 -12.89
C ILE A 302 -15.74 8.81 -14.03
N LEU A 303 -15.38 7.55 -13.75
CA LEU A 303 -14.88 6.59 -14.71
C LEU A 303 -15.76 5.35 -14.64
N GLU A 304 -15.91 4.67 -15.78
CA GLU A 304 -16.54 3.36 -15.81
C GLU A 304 -15.67 2.37 -15.05
N ALA A 305 -16.28 1.62 -14.14
CA ALA A 305 -15.58 0.59 -13.39
C ALA A 305 -15.19 -0.54 -14.35
N VAL A 306 -13.95 -1.01 -14.22
CA VAL A 306 -13.47 -2.21 -14.90
C VAL A 306 -13.54 -3.40 -13.94
N GLU A 307 -13.01 -4.56 -14.35
CA GLU A 307 -12.88 -5.70 -13.44
C GLU A 307 -12.14 -5.28 -12.16
N LYS A 308 -12.76 -5.52 -11.00
CA LYS A 308 -12.19 -5.13 -9.71
C LYS A 308 -10.98 -6.01 -9.39
N LYS A 309 -9.78 -5.44 -9.54
CA LYS A 309 -8.49 -6.07 -9.23
C LYS A 309 -7.79 -5.30 -8.10
N SER A 310 -8.48 -5.14 -6.98
CA SER A 310 -7.90 -4.50 -5.79
C SER A 310 -6.64 -5.24 -5.32
N CYS A 311 -5.60 -4.49 -4.96
CA CYS A 311 -4.29 -5.02 -4.59
C CYS A 311 -4.42 -6.09 -3.46
N SER A 312 -3.90 -7.29 -3.71
CA SER A 312 -3.88 -8.37 -2.68
C SER A 312 -2.78 -8.15 -1.64
N PHE A 313 -1.69 -7.45 -1.97
CA PHE A 313 -0.61 -7.14 -1.02
C PHE A 313 -1.05 -6.22 0.11
N GLU A 314 -2.10 -5.41 -0.10
CA GLU A 314 -2.75 -4.65 0.98
C GLU A 314 -3.25 -5.60 2.08
N ARG A 315 -3.77 -6.79 1.71
CA ARG A 315 -4.27 -7.80 2.65
C ARG A 315 -3.14 -8.63 3.23
N ILE A 316 -2.16 -9.03 2.42
CA ILE A 316 -1.02 -9.84 2.85
C ILE A 316 -0.16 -9.07 3.87
N TYR A 317 0.16 -7.80 3.60
CA TYR A 317 1.24 -7.12 4.31
C TYR A 317 0.98 -5.64 4.64
N PHE A 318 0.57 -4.80 3.68
CA PHE A 318 0.68 -3.34 3.84
C PHE A 318 -0.36 -2.70 4.77
N SER A 319 -1.63 -3.13 4.67
CA SER A 319 -2.66 -2.60 5.55
C SER A 319 -2.51 -3.14 6.97
N ARG A 320 -3.05 -2.42 7.94
CA ARG A 320 -3.03 -2.84 9.33
C ARG A 320 -3.82 -4.13 9.53
N GLY A 321 -3.18 -5.11 10.14
CA GLY A 321 -3.83 -6.36 10.56
C GLY A 321 -4.88 -6.20 11.67
N SER A 322 -5.05 -5.00 12.23
CA SER A 322 -6.12 -4.68 13.18
C SER A 322 -7.48 -4.45 12.51
N ASP A 323 -7.54 -4.35 11.17
CA ASP A 323 -8.81 -4.38 10.46
C ASP A 323 -9.43 -5.77 10.53
N ALA A 324 -10.72 -5.87 10.87
CA ALA A 324 -11.37 -7.16 11.10
C ALA A 324 -11.38 -8.08 9.87
N GLU A 325 -11.53 -7.53 8.66
CA GLU A 325 -11.49 -8.33 7.43
C GLU A 325 -10.06 -8.82 7.18
N ILE A 326 -9.07 -7.92 7.25
CA ILE A 326 -7.65 -8.25 7.01
C ILE A 326 -7.15 -9.27 8.04
N TYR A 327 -7.57 -9.13 9.30
CA TYR A 327 -7.23 -10.09 10.36
C TYR A 327 -7.70 -11.50 10.01
N SER A 328 -8.96 -11.63 9.60
CA SER A 328 -9.53 -12.92 9.19
C SER A 328 -8.85 -13.47 7.94
N GLU A 329 -8.61 -12.62 6.94
CA GLU A 329 -7.94 -12.98 5.68
C GLU A 329 -6.51 -13.49 5.93
N ARG A 330 -5.73 -12.82 6.79
CA ARG A 330 -4.37 -13.27 7.17
C ARG A 330 -4.38 -14.62 7.88
N LYS A 331 -5.33 -14.85 8.79
CA LYS A 331 -5.49 -16.19 9.40
C LYS A 331 -5.77 -17.26 8.33
N LYS A 332 -6.61 -16.97 7.35
CA LYS A 332 -6.87 -17.91 6.23
C LYS A 332 -5.62 -18.14 5.37
N LEU A 333 -4.82 -17.10 5.11
CA LEU A 333 -3.53 -17.25 4.42
C LEU A 333 -2.60 -18.23 5.14
N GLY A 334 -2.56 -18.17 6.47
CA GLY A 334 -1.83 -19.15 7.28
C GLY A 334 -2.39 -20.56 7.19
N LYS A 335 -3.71 -20.70 7.34
CA LYS A 335 -4.43 -21.98 7.28
C LYS A 335 -4.14 -22.73 5.97
N TYR A 336 -4.26 -22.06 4.82
CA TYR A 336 -4.11 -22.71 3.51
C TYR A 336 -2.68 -23.14 3.17
N LEU A 337 -1.68 -22.77 3.97
CA LEU A 337 -0.31 -23.26 3.81
C LEU A 337 -0.12 -24.67 4.41
N PHE A 338 -0.96 -25.07 5.36
CA PHE A 338 -0.76 -26.28 6.15
C PHE A 338 -0.64 -27.57 5.31
N PRO A 339 -1.47 -27.82 4.27
CA PRO A 339 -1.35 -29.05 3.49
C PRO A 339 0.04 -29.26 2.87
N LYS A 340 0.63 -28.20 2.29
CA LYS A 340 1.98 -28.25 1.73
C LYS A 340 3.06 -28.43 2.80
N ILE A 341 2.87 -27.82 3.98
CA ILE A 341 3.79 -27.99 5.11
C ILE A 341 3.78 -29.45 5.57
N LEU A 342 2.59 -30.04 5.73
CA LEU A 342 2.42 -31.43 6.17
C LEU A 342 3.07 -32.42 5.20
N GLU A 343 2.90 -32.20 3.90
CA GLU A 343 3.57 -32.98 2.84
C GLU A 343 5.10 -32.90 2.99
N ARG A 344 5.65 -31.70 3.19
CA ARG A 344 7.10 -31.47 3.29
C ARG A 344 7.72 -32.05 4.56
N LEU A 345 6.92 -32.12 5.63
CA LEU A 345 7.27 -32.79 6.88
C LEU A 345 7.09 -34.31 6.83
N LYS A 346 6.46 -34.85 5.77
CA LYS A 346 6.04 -36.26 5.69
C LYS A 346 5.21 -36.70 6.92
N GLY A 347 4.39 -35.78 7.43
CA GLY A 347 3.55 -36.02 8.60
C GLY A 347 4.21 -35.89 9.98
N ASP A 348 5.51 -35.58 10.08
CA ASP A 348 6.22 -35.46 11.37
C ASP A 348 5.89 -34.15 12.10
N LEU A 349 4.76 -34.13 12.81
CA LEU A 349 4.34 -32.99 13.64
C LEU A 349 4.92 -33.02 15.06
N ILE A 350 5.39 -34.19 15.52
CA ILE A 350 5.92 -34.39 16.88
C ILE A 350 7.29 -33.73 17.02
N ASN A 351 8.18 -33.93 16.04
CA ASN A 351 9.50 -33.30 16.00
C ASN A 351 9.47 -32.00 15.19
N THR A 352 8.39 -31.23 15.28
CA THR A 352 8.28 -29.97 14.54
C THR A 352 7.94 -28.82 15.49
N VAL A 353 8.72 -27.75 15.38
CA VAL A 353 8.48 -26.50 16.07
C VAL A 353 7.98 -25.46 15.06
N PHE A 354 6.83 -24.86 15.37
CA PHE A 354 6.21 -23.82 14.58
C PHE A 354 6.56 -22.44 15.15
N SER A 355 7.00 -21.53 14.28
CA SER A 355 7.39 -20.16 14.63
C SER A 355 7.06 -19.19 13.48
N TYR A 356 7.36 -17.91 13.66
CA TYR A 356 7.17 -16.85 12.67
C TYR A 356 8.28 -15.81 12.72
N ILE A 357 8.46 -15.06 11.63
CA ILE A 357 9.34 -13.90 11.57
C ILE A 357 8.55 -12.65 12.00
N PRO A 358 8.90 -11.98 13.11
CA PRO A 358 8.13 -10.83 13.58
C PRO A 358 8.25 -9.59 12.67
N ASN A 359 7.21 -8.75 12.55
CA ASN A 359 5.95 -8.76 13.31
C ASN A 359 4.72 -9.11 12.44
N THR A 360 4.74 -8.82 11.13
CA THR A 360 3.52 -8.87 10.30
C THR A 360 2.99 -10.30 10.09
N ALA A 361 3.88 -11.30 10.05
CA ALA A 361 3.52 -12.70 9.85
C ALA A 361 2.76 -13.32 11.03
N GLU A 362 2.70 -12.66 12.19
CA GLU A 362 2.06 -13.17 13.42
C GLU A 362 0.59 -13.57 13.22
N THR A 363 -0.20 -12.79 12.48
CA THR A 363 -1.62 -13.13 12.26
C THR A 363 -1.77 -14.36 11.38
N SER A 364 -0.95 -14.49 10.34
CA SER A 364 -0.92 -15.68 9.50
C SER A 364 -0.43 -16.89 10.28
N PHE A 365 0.55 -16.72 11.16
CA PHE A 365 1.02 -17.76 12.07
C PHE A 365 -0.10 -18.32 12.96
N TYR A 366 -0.92 -17.47 13.57
CA TYR A 366 -2.06 -17.94 14.36
C TYR A 366 -3.05 -18.76 13.52
N GLY A 367 -3.27 -18.38 12.26
CA GLY A 367 -4.10 -19.16 11.35
C GLY A 367 -3.52 -20.55 11.03
N LEU A 368 -2.21 -20.61 10.77
CA LEU A 368 -1.49 -21.88 10.55
C LEU A 368 -1.58 -22.78 11.79
N VAL A 369 -1.27 -22.25 12.97
CA VAL A 369 -1.29 -23.02 14.22
C VAL A 369 -2.67 -23.59 14.51
N GLN A 370 -3.73 -22.81 14.29
CA GLN A 370 -5.10 -23.29 14.48
C GLN A 370 -5.41 -24.48 13.58
N GLU A 371 -4.95 -24.45 12.32
CA GLU A 371 -5.12 -25.56 11.39
C GLU A 371 -4.32 -26.80 11.83
N VAL A 372 -3.09 -26.62 12.31
CA VAL A 372 -2.29 -27.74 12.84
C VAL A 372 -2.99 -28.38 14.05
N GLN A 373 -3.52 -27.57 14.96
CA GLN A 373 -4.26 -28.04 16.13
C GLN A 373 -5.53 -28.81 15.72
N GLU A 374 -6.30 -28.26 14.79
CA GLU A 374 -7.52 -28.89 14.25
C GLU A 374 -7.19 -30.24 13.59
N TYR A 375 -6.12 -30.31 12.81
CA TYR A 375 -5.65 -31.54 12.20
C TYR A 375 -5.25 -32.60 13.23
N MET A 376 -4.42 -32.24 14.22
CA MET A 376 -4.00 -33.16 15.29
C MET A 376 -5.19 -33.64 16.13
N HIS A 377 -6.15 -32.76 16.39
CA HIS A 377 -7.38 -33.10 17.09
C HIS A 377 -8.23 -34.11 16.30
N ASN A 378 -8.40 -33.90 15.00
CA ASN A 378 -9.13 -34.83 14.14
C ASN A 378 -8.43 -36.19 14.03
N GLN A 379 -7.09 -36.22 13.98
CA GLN A 379 -6.33 -37.47 14.04
C GLN A 379 -6.58 -38.22 15.36
N ALA A 380 -6.58 -37.51 16.50
CA ALA A 380 -6.88 -38.11 17.78
C ALA A 380 -8.30 -38.68 17.84
N ILE A 381 -9.30 -37.95 17.33
CA ILE A 381 -10.69 -38.43 17.23
C ILE A 381 -10.76 -39.72 16.41
N ASN A 382 -10.19 -39.72 15.20
CA ASN A 382 -10.22 -40.87 14.33
C ASN A 382 -9.56 -42.09 14.99
N GLU A 383 -8.41 -41.91 15.63
CA GLU A 383 -7.74 -43.01 16.33
C GLU A 383 -8.57 -43.56 17.50
N ILE A 384 -9.25 -42.68 18.27
CA ILE A 384 -10.14 -43.08 19.36
C ILE A 384 -11.34 -43.88 18.83
N VAL A 385 -11.94 -43.42 17.72
CA VAL A 385 -13.10 -44.08 17.11
C VAL A 385 -12.72 -45.43 16.53
N ASP A 386 -11.62 -45.49 15.77
CA ASP A 386 -11.16 -46.69 15.06
C ASP A 386 -10.63 -47.76 16.03
N ASN A 387 -10.14 -47.37 17.21
CA ASN A 387 -9.55 -48.28 18.21
C ASN A 387 -10.31 -48.31 19.53
N LYS A 388 -11.62 -48.04 19.50
CA LYS A 388 -12.47 -47.85 20.71
C LYS A 388 -12.35 -48.99 21.74
N GLU A 389 -12.18 -50.23 21.30
CA GLU A 389 -12.09 -51.40 22.18
C GLU A 389 -10.65 -51.67 22.70
N LYS A 390 -9.63 -51.07 22.09
CA LYS A 390 -8.21 -51.32 22.39
C LYS A 390 -7.50 -50.12 23.01
N ILE A 391 -8.15 -48.97 23.10
CA ILE A 391 -7.52 -47.74 23.59
C ILE A 391 -7.36 -47.77 25.11
N THR A 392 -6.12 -47.59 25.58
CA THR A 392 -5.81 -47.51 27.02
C THR A 392 -5.96 -46.08 27.53
N LYS A 393 -6.09 -45.93 28.86
CA LYS A 393 -6.16 -44.61 29.51
C LYS A 393 -4.89 -43.80 29.24
N GLU A 394 -3.73 -44.45 29.22
CA GLU A 394 -2.44 -43.82 28.92
C GLU A 394 -2.39 -43.32 27.48
N ARG A 395 -2.82 -44.15 26.51
CA ARG A 395 -2.88 -43.74 25.10
C ARG A 395 -3.86 -42.59 24.89
N LEU A 396 -5.04 -42.67 25.51
CA LEU A 396 -6.03 -41.60 25.49
C LEU A 396 -5.46 -40.30 26.07
N GLY A 397 -4.75 -40.36 27.19
CA GLY A 397 -4.05 -39.22 27.78
C GLY A 397 -3.01 -38.60 26.84
N HIS A 398 -2.25 -39.43 26.13
CA HIS A 398 -1.28 -38.96 25.13
C HIS A 398 -1.97 -38.28 23.93
N LEU A 399 -3.03 -38.88 23.38
CA LEU A 399 -3.78 -38.32 22.25
C LEU A 399 -4.41 -36.97 22.58
N LEU A 400 -5.02 -36.84 23.77
CA LEU A 400 -5.69 -35.62 24.21
C LEU A 400 -4.71 -34.52 24.64
N SER A 401 -3.49 -34.87 25.04
CA SER A 401 -2.45 -33.91 25.42
C SER A 401 -1.57 -33.47 24.26
N SER A 402 -1.61 -34.18 23.12
CA SER A 402 -0.82 -33.86 21.95
C SER A 402 -1.19 -32.48 21.41
N LYS A 403 -0.19 -31.60 21.32
CA LYS A 403 -0.33 -30.23 20.82
C LYS A 403 0.88 -29.88 19.96
N PRO A 404 0.72 -29.02 18.96
CA PRO A 404 1.88 -28.54 18.21
C PRO A 404 2.82 -27.77 19.13
N ARG A 405 4.12 -28.01 18.99
CA ARG A 405 5.14 -27.22 19.66
C ARG A 405 5.25 -25.88 18.98
N ILE A 406 5.00 -24.82 19.73
CA ILE A 406 4.97 -23.44 19.25
C ILE A 406 5.98 -22.67 20.07
N GLU A 407 6.94 -22.05 19.40
CA GLU A 407 7.98 -21.27 20.06
C GLU A 407 8.17 -19.94 19.36
N LYS A 408 8.51 -18.91 20.13
CA LYS A 408 8.91 -17.62 19.57
C LYS A 408 10.41 -17.66 19.24
N VAL A 409 10.76 -18.37 18.17
CA VAL A 409 12.17 -18.64 17.85
C VAL A 409 12.91 -17.38 17.41
N ALA A 410 12.30 -16.56 16.54
CA ALA A 410 12.91 -15.32 16.05
C ALA A 410 12.39 -14.12 16.85
N ILE A 411 13.30 -13.28 17.33
CA ILE A 411 13.03 -12.05 18.05
C ILE A 411 13.57 -10.89 17.24
N LYS A 412 12.81 -9.79 17.14
CA LYS A 412 13.23 -8.59 16.44
C LYS A 412 13.58 -7.50 17.46
N ASP A 413 14.82 -7.03 17.47
CA ASP A 413 15.21 -5.85 18.24
C ASP A 413 14.85 -4.58 17.44
N ALA A 414 13.83 -3.86 17.92
CA ALA A 414 13.31 -2.67 17.26
C ALA A 414 14.18 -1.42 17.48
N LYS A 415 15.19 -1.45 18.36
CA LYS A 415 16.01 -0.28 18.71
C LYS A 415 17.19 -0.05 17.76
N LEU A 416 17.65 -1.09 17.06
CA LEU A 416 18.70 -0.99 16.04
C LEU A 416 18.09 -0.52 14.70
N ARG A 417 17.85 0.78 14.54
CA ARG A 417 17.77 1.36 13.19
C ARG A 417 19.20 1.44 12.66
N THR A 418 19.46 0.94 11.46
CA THR A 418 20.78 1.02 10.81
C THR A 418 21.12 2.49 10.54
N PHE A 419 21.67 3.17 11.55
CA PHE A 419 22.14 4.55 11.46
C PHE A 419 23.52 4.53 10.83
N ILE A 420 23.56 4.91 9.54
CA ILE A 420 24.77 5.31 8.79
C ILE A 420 25.93 4.32 8.93
N ALA A 421 26.00 3.38 7.99
CA ALA A 421 27.19 2.57 7.79
C ALA A 421 27.43 2.38 6.29
N ASP A 422 28.69 2.43 5.87
CA ASP A 422 29.11 2.01 4.52
C ASP A 422 28.57 0.61 4.21
N ASP A 423 28.34 0.29 2.93
CA ASP A 423 27.64 -0.93 2.48
C ASP A 423 28.21 -2.24 3.09
N ILE A 424 29.48 -2.23 3.51
CA ILE A 424 30.18 -3.36 4.16
C ILE A 424 29.69 -3.59 5.61
N ASN A 425 29.45 -2.54 6.39
CA ASN A 425 28.99 -2.65 7.79
C ASN A 425 27.47 -2.80 7.91
N ARG A 426 26.74 -2.60 6.81
CA ARG A 426 25.27 -2.70 6.80
C ARG A 426 24.79 -4.14 6.91
N ASP A 427 25.46 -5.08 6.25
CA ASP A 427 25.14 -6.51 6.31
C ASP A 427 25.34 -7.07 7.74
N GLU A 428 26.40 -6.65 8.46
CA GLU A 428 26.61 -7.00 9.87
C GLU A 428 25.55 -6.40 10.79
N LEU A 429 25.22 -5.12 10.64
CA LEU A 429 24.18 -4.48 11.45
C LEU A 429 22.79 -5.08 11.22
N VAL A 430 22.47 -5.50 9.99
CA VAL A 430 21.22 -6.21 9.67
C VAL A 430 21.21 -7.60 10.31
N ALA A 431 22.35 -8.27 10.39
CA ALA A 431 22.47 -9.55 11.10
C ALA A 431 22.12 -9.45 12.59
N HIS A 432 22.32 -8.28 13.22
CA HIS A 432 22.01 -8.02 14.62
C HIS A 432 20.59 -7.46 14.88
N VAL A 433 19.78 -7.22 13.83
CA VAL A 433 18.37 -6.81 14.01
C VAL A 433 17.52 -7.96 14.57
N TYR A 434 17.96 -9.19 14.34
CA TYR A 434 17.28 -10.39 14.81
C TYR A 434 18.13 -11.14 15.82
N ASP A 435 17.44 -11.66 16.82
CA ASP A 435 17.98 -12.59 17.81
C ASP A 435 17.14 -13.87 17.82
N ILE A 436 17.65 -14.91 18.47
CA ILE A 436 17.01 -16.22 18.57
C ILE A 436 16.80 -16.66 20.01
N THR A 437 15.75 -17.42 20.25
CA THR A 437 15.57 -18.07 21.55
C THR A 437 16.37 -19.37 21.62
N TYR A 438 17.53 -19.32 22.29
CA TYR A 438 18.36 -20.50 22.53
C TYR A 438 17.61 -21.57 23.35
N GLY A 439 17.81 -22.83 23.02
CA GLY A 439 17.15 -23.97 23.68
C GLY A 439 15.70 -24.23 23.23
N SER A 440 15.14 -23.42 22.32
CA SER A 440 13.78 -23.64 21.78
C SER A 440 13.68 -24.80 20.78
N ILE A 441 14.81 -25.28 20.26
CA ILE A 441 14.90 -26.29 19.19
C ILE A 441 15.92 -27.37 19.58
N ASN A 442 15.57 -28.63 19.35
CA ASN A 442 16.46 -29.77 19.47
C ASN A 442 17.06 -30.14 18.10
N LYS A 443 18.19 -30.88 18.09
CA LYS A 443 18.85 -31.32 16.85
C LYS A 443 17.99 -32.20 15.94
N THR A 444 17.01 -32.88 16.51
CA THR A 444 16.06 -33.74 15.78
C THR A 444 14.89 -32.97 15.19
N ASP A 445 14.68 -31.72 15.61
CA ASP A 445 13.48 -30.96 15.27
C ASP A 445 13.56 -30.36 13.85
N ASN A 446 12.42 -30.32 13.18
CA ASN A 446 12.16 -29.47 12.03
C ASN A 446 11.65 -28.11 12.53
N LEU A 447 12.17 -27.02 11.99
CA LEU A 447 11.68 -25.67 12.24
C LEU A 447 10.81 -25.22 11.07
N VAL A 448 9.52 -25.00 11.31
CA VAL A 448 8.61 -24.33 10.36
C VAL A 448 8.50 -22.87 10.76
N ILE A 449 8.97 -21.95 9.90
CA ILE A 449 8.94 -20.53 10.18
C ILE A 449 8.22 -19.75 9.08
N ILE A 450 7.12 -19.07 9.44
CA ILE A 450 6.32 -18.29 8.50
C ILE A 450 6.80 -16.83 8.40
N ASP A 451 6.85 -16.32 7.18
CA ASP A 451 7.05 -14.91 6.84
C ASP A 451 5.90 -14.40 5.97
N ASP A 452 5.75 -13.07 5.89
CA ASP A 452 4.70 -12.48 5.06
C ASP A 452 4.95 -12.73 3.57
N SER A 453 6.18 -12.48 3.10
CA SER A 453 6.58 -12.57 1.70
C SER A 453 8.10 -12.79 1.55
N ILE A 454 8.54 -13.25 0.38
CA ILE A 454 9.96 -13.32 0.02
C ILE A 454 10.14 -12.62 -1.33
N VAL A 455 10.84 -11.48 -1.33
CA VAL A 455 11.07 -10.66 -2.54
C VAL A 455 12.43 -10.96 -3.15
N ARG A 456 13.51 -10.41 -2.58
CA ARG A 456 14.87 -10.67 -3.04
C ARG A 456 15.46 -11.86 -2.31
N GLY A 457 15.04 -12.10 -1.07
CA GLY A 457 15.52 -13.20 -0.24
C GLY A 457 16.90 -12.92 0.35
N THR A 458 17.48 -11.73 0.14
CA THR A 458 18.82 -11.40 0.63
C THR A 458 18.87 -11.34 2.15
N THR A 459 17.87 -10.72 2.79
CA THR A 459 17.80 -10.70 4.26
C THR A 459 17.58 -12.10 4.86
N LEU A 460 16.81 -12.93 4.17
CA LEU A 460 16.57 -14.32 4.58
C LEU A 460 17.87 -15.14 4.49
N GLN A 461 18.56 -15.07 3.34
CA GLN A 461 19.81 -15.77 3.04
C GLN A 461 20.94 -15.35 3.98
N LYS A 462 21.25 -14.04 4.01
CA LYS A 462 22.46 -13.52 4.66
C LYS A 462 22.36 -13.42 6.18
N SER A 463 21.14 -13.34 6.73
CA SER A 463 20.93 -13.07 8.16
C SER A 463 20.05 -14.12 8.83
N ILE A 464 18.79 -14.23 8.42
CA ILE A 464 17.79 -14.97 9.19
C ILE A 464 18.09 -16.48 9.21
N LEU A 465 18.42 -17.09 8.06
CA LEU A 465 18.72 -18.52 8.02
C LEU A 465 19.97 -18.87 8.82
N LYS A 466 21.02 -18.03 8.78
CA LYS A 466 22.25 -18.24 9.55
C LYS A 466 22.02 -18.23 11.05
N ILE A 467 21.21 -17.30 11.55
CA ILE A 467 20.91 -17.25 12.99
C ILE A 467 20.04 -18.44 13.41
N LEU A 468 19.07 -18.86 12.59
CA LEU A 468 18.23 -20.01 12.89
C LEU A 468 19.04 -21.32 12.90
N ASP A 469 20.01 -21.47 11.99
CA ASP A 469 20.89 -22.65 11.92
C ASP A 469 21.77 -22.83 13.17
N ARG A 470 22.05 -21.77 13.94
CA ARG A 470 22.78 -21.86 15.23
C ARG A 470 22.07 -22.74 16.26
N LEU A 471 20.76 -22.92 16.12
CA LEU A 471 19.98 -23.83 16.96
C LEU A 471 20.14 -25.30 16.55
N ASN A 472 20.87 -25.56 15.46
CA ASN A 472 21.12 -26.87 14.85
C ASN A 472 19.86 -27.69 14.53
N PRO A 473 18.79 -27.11 13.93
CA PRO A 473 17.64 -27.90 13.51
C PRO A 473 18.02 -28.92 12.43
N LYS A 474 17.28 -30.03 12.36
CA LYS A 474 17.42 -31.00 11.27
C LYS A 474 17.08 -30.37 9.92
N LYS A 475 16.01 -29.57 9.90
CA LYS A 475 15.44 -28.94 8.70
C LYS A 475 14.83 -27.59 9.06
N ILE A 476 14.99 -26.60 8.19
CA ILE A 476 14.29 -25.32 8.26
C ILE A 476 13.37 -25.20 7.04
N ILE A 477 12.07 -25.09 7.31
CA ILE A 477 11.02 -24.84 6.31
C ILE A 477 10.58 -23.39 6.44
N VAL A 478 11.00 -22.55 5.51
CA VAL A 478 10.53 -21.16 5.42
C VAL A 478 9.24 -21.14 4.63
N VAL A 479 8.20 -20.52 5.18
CA VAL A 479 6.87 -20.49 4.59
C VAL A 479 6.48 -19.04 4.30
N SER A 480 6.25 -18.70 3.04
CA SER A 480 5.74 -17.38 2.63
C SER A 480 4.22 -17.39 2.55
N SER A 481 3.57 -16.48 3.28
CA SER A 481 2.12 -16.27 3.19
C SER A 481 1.67 -15.65 1.86
N ALA A 482 2.61 -15.07 1.11
CA ALA A 482 2.44 -14.63 -0.27
C ALA A 482 2.86 -15.73 -1.28
N PRO A 483 2.23 -15.76 -2.46
CA PRO A 483 2.79 -16.44 -3.63
C PRO A 483 4.13 -15.87 -4.07
N GLN A 484 4.79 -16.56 -5.01
CA GLN A 484 6.07 -16.14 -5.57
C GLN A 484 5.94 -14.82 -6.34
N ILE A 485 6.67 -13.80 -5.92
CA ILE A 485 6.76 -12.51 -6.64
C ILE A 485 7.58 -12.73 -7.91
N ARG A 486 6.94 -12.63 -9.07
CA ARG A 486 7.49 -12.92 -10.40
C ARG A 486 7.56 -11.69 -11.30
N TYR A 487 6.70 -10.70 -11.10
CA TYR A 487 6.56 -9.55 -11.99
C TYR A 487 6.64 -8.23 -11.23
N PRO A 488 7.11 -7.15 -11.89
CA PRO A 488 7.26 -5.87 -11.24
C PRO A 488 5.91 -5.21 -10.92
N ASP A 489 5.89 -4.41 -9.86
CA ASP A 489 4.76 -3.54 -9.58
C ASP A 489 4.95 -2.15 -10.21
N CYS A 490 3.89 -1.67 -10.84
CA CYS A 490 3.81 -0.35 -11.47
C CYS A 490 2.68 0.51 -10.88
N TYR A 491 2.14 0.08 -9.75
CA TYR A 491 1.12 0.78 -9.01
C TYR A 491 1.68 1.01 -7.62
N GLY A 492 2.81 1.73 -7.52
CA GLY A 492 3.35 2.33 -6.30
C GLY A 492 3.99 1.44 -5.25
N ILE A 493 4.12 0.14 -5.45
CA ILE A 493 4.98 -0.71 -4.61
C ILE A 493 6.40 -0.71 -5.19
N ASP A 494 7.45 -0.59 -4.35
CA ASP A 494 8.84 -0.59 -4.80
C ASP A 494 9.34 -1.98 -5.21
N MET A 495 8.81 -2.50 -6.32
CA MET A 495 9.17 -3.78 -6.95
C MET A 495 9.39 -3.56 -8.45
N ALA A 496 10.40 -2.78 -8.83
CA ALA A 496 10.52 -2.31 -10.21
C ALA A 496 11.43 -3.16 -11.13
N ARG A 497 12.36 -3.94 -10.56
CA ARG A 497 13.41 -4.65 -11.29
C ARG A 497 13.23 -6.16 -11.18
N MET A 498 13.21 -6.85 -12.31
CA MET A 498 12.92 -8.28 -12.35
C MET A 498 14.05 -9.11 -11.74
N GLU A 499 15.30 -8.72 -12.00
CA GLU A 499 16.52 -9.35 -11.49
C GLU A 499 16.66 -9.28 -9.96
N ASP A 500 15.90 -8.39 -9.30
CA ASP A 500 15.86 -8.32 -7.84
C ASP A 500 14.98 -9.45 -7.25
N PHE A 501 14.09 -10.09 -8.02
CA PHE A 501 13.18 -11.12 -7.51
C PHE A 501 13.84 -12.50 -7.44
N ILE A 502 13.79 -13.15 -6.28
CA ILE A 502 14.38 -14.47 -6.11
C ILE A 502 13.73 -15.53 -7.01
N ALA A 503 12.42 -15.41 -7.29
CA ALA A 503 11.74 -16.33 -8.19
C ALA A 503 12.19 -16.16 -9.65
N PHE A 504 12.53 -14.94 -10.07
CA PHE A 504 13.10 -14.72 -11.40
C PHE A 504 14.52 -15.28 -11.48
N ARG A 505 15.37 -15.02 -10.48
CA ARG A 505 16.73 -15.60 -10.40
C ARG A 505 16.72 -17.12 -10.42
N ALA A 506 15.81 -17.75 -9.67
CA ALA A 506 15.60 -19.19 -9.68
C ALA A 506 15.25 -19.73 -11.07
N VAL A 507 14.34 -19.06 -11.79
CA VAL A 507 14.00 -19.46 -13.17
C VAL A 507 15.18 -19.28 -14.11
N LEU A 508 15.98 -18.22 -13.98
CA LEU A 508 17.19 -18.05 -14.79
C LEU A 508 18.17 -19.21 -14.61
N GLU A 509 18.34 -19.73 -13.39
CA GLU A 509 19.18 -20.91 -13.15
C GLU A 509 18.55 -22.23 -13.63
N LEU A 510 17.22 -22.32 -13.68
CA LEU A 510 16.52 -23.49 -14.24
C LEU A 510 16.54 -23.53 -15.77
N ILE A 511 16.73 -22.39 -16.43
CA ILE A 511 16.89 -22.32 -17.88
C ILE A 511 18.25 -22.92 -18.25
N ASN A 512 18.21 -24.15 -18.77
CA ASN A 512 19.37 -24.88 -19.26
C ASN A 512 19.63 -24.62 -20.76
N GLU A 513 20.61 -25.33 -21.35
CA GLU A 513 20.98 -25.17 -22.76
C GLU A 513 19.82 -25.36 -23.73
N SER A 514 18.92 -26.32 -23.47
CA SER A 514 17.75 -26.59 -24.32
C SER A 514 16.73 -25.44 -24.35
N LYS A 515 16.78 -24.55 -23.35
CA LYS A 515 15.89 -23.38 -23.21
C LYS A 515 16.63 -22.04 -23.33
N LYS A 516 17.92 -22.01 -23.69
CA LYS A 516 18.71 -20.76 -23.83
C LYS A 516 18.05 -19.74 -24.76
N ASN A 517 17.43 -20.21 -25.85
CA ASN A 517 16.73 -19.36 -26.83
C ASN A 517 15.43 -18.74 -26.28
N LEU A 518 14.91 -19.19 -25.12
CA LEU A 518 13.68 -18.68 -24.52
C LEU A 518 13.83 -17.20 -24.10
N LEU A 519 14.99 -16.83 -23.54
CA LEU A 519 15.24 -15.47 -23.09
C LEU A 519 15.26 -14.49 -24.27
N GLU A 520 16.05 -14.80 -25.30
CA GLU A 520 16.13 -13.98 -26.52
C GLU A 520 14.78 -13.91 -27.26
N LYS A 521 14.06 -15.03 -27.37
CA LYS A 521 12.72 -15.07 -27.98
C LYS A 521 11.74 -14.17 -27.24
N THR A 522 11.77 -14.21 -25.90
CA THR A 522 10.92 -13.35 -25.06
C THR A 522 11.30 -11.89 -25.22
N TYR A 523 12.60 -11.57 -25.25
CA TYR A 523 13.10 -10.21 -25.48
C TYR A 523 12.60 -9.64 -26.83
N LYS A 524 12.76 -10.41 -27.92
CA LYS A 524 12.24 -10.03 -29.24
C LYS A 524 10.72 -9.85 -29.25
N ALA A 525 9.98 -10.65 -28.47
CA ALA A 525 8.54 -10.50 -28.33
C ALA A 525 8.18 -9.21 -27.56
N CYS A 526 8.86 -8.91 -26.44
CA CYS A 526 8.67 -7.67 -25.70
C CYS A 526 8.93 -6.42 -26.56
N LEU A 527 10.01 -6.43 -27.36
CA LEU A 527 10.30 -5.33 -28.29
C LEU A 527 9.21 -5.11 -29.35
N LYS A 528 8.54 -6.18 -29.80
CA LYS A 528 7.40 -6.07 -30.72
C LYS A 528 6.19 -5.47 -30.03
N GLU A 529 5.88 -5.92 -28.81
CA GLU A 529 4.77 -5.38 -28.01
C GLU A 529 4.93 -3.89 -27.70
N LEU A 530 6.15 -3.45 -27.36
CA LEU A 530 6.42 -2.04 -27.03
C LEU A 530 6.20 -1.07 -28.21
N LYS A 531 6.03 -1.58 -29.44
CA LYS A 531 5.67 -0.79 -30.63
C LYS A 531 4.17 -0.69 -30.86
N LEU A 532 3.36 -1.51 -30.17
CA LEU A 532 1.91 -1.50 -30.31
C LEU A 532 1.28 -0.34 -29.52
N PRO A 533 0.05 0.07 -29.84
CA PRO A 533 -0.76 0.89 -28.94
C PRO A 533 -0.91 0.25 -27.56
N ILE A 534 -0.83 1.04 -26.48
CA ILE A 534 -0.82 0.54 -25.09
C ILE A 534 -2.01 -0.39 -24.79
N ASN A 535 -3.20 -0.07 -25.30
CA ASN A 535 -4.42 -0.85 -25.12
C ASN A 535 -4.42 -2.22 -25.83
N GLN A 536 -3.46 -2.49 -26.71
CA GLN A 536 -3.30 -3.76 -27.40
C GLN A 536 -2.11 -4.58 -26.86
N MET A 537 -1.32 -4.02 -25.93
CA MET A 537 -0.14 -4.70 -25.40
C MET A 537 -0.49 -5.86 -24.49
N GLU A 538 0.24 -6.95 -24.65
CA GLU A 538 0.18 -8.13 -23.78
C GLU A 538 1.50 -8.38 -23.06
N ASN A 539 1.43 -8.94 -21.86
CA ASN A 539 2.62 -9.37 -21.11
C ASN A 539 3.22 -10.64 -21.74
N LYS A 540 4.38 -10.50 -22.43
CA LYS A 540 5.11 -11.65 -23.02
C LYS A 540 6.07 -12.34 -22.05
N VAL A 541 6.37 -11.70 -20.92
CA VAL A 541 7.28 -12.21 -19.89
C VAL A 541 6.74 -13.48 -19.23
N LYS A 542 5.42 -13.71 -19.28
CA LYS A 542 4.81 -14.98 -18.83
C LYS A 542 5.44 -16.22 -19.46
N ALA A 543 5.97 -16.10 -20.68
CA ALA A 543 6.64 -17.21 -21.37
C ALA A 543 7.83 -17.76 -20.57
N ILE A 544 8.51 -16.93 -19.76
CA ILE A 544 9.66 -17.33 -18.95
C ILE A 544 9.27 -18.34 -17.87
N TYR A 545 8.07 -18.23 -17.32
CA TYR A 545 7.60 -19.06 -16.22
C TYR A 545 6.76 -20.26 -16.65
N LYS A 546 6.33 -20.31 -17.92
CA LYS A 546 5.31 -21.25 -18.40
C LYS A 546 5.72 -22.72 -18.25
N ASP A 547 7.00 -23.02 -18.46
CA ASP A 547 7.51 -24.39 -18.47
C ASP A 547 8.04 -24.85 -17.10
N PHE A 548 7.72 -24.13 -16.03
CA PHE A 548 8.19 -24.42 -14.67
C PHE A 548 7.00 -24.39 -13.71
N SER A 549 6.85 -25.48 -12.95
CA SER A 549 5.91 -25.53 -11.84
C SER A 549 6.38 -24.62 -10.70
N SER A 550 5.44 -24.17 -9.87
CA SER A 550 5.77 -23.38 -8.69
C SER A 550 6.68 -24.14 -7.72
N ASP A 551 6.53 -25.46 -7.61
CA ASP A 551 7.35 -26.28 -6.69
C ASP A 551 8.79 -26.48 -7.20
N GLU A 552 9.00 -26.57 -8.52
CA GLU A 552 10.35 -26.56 -9.12
C GLU A 552 11.07 -25.23 -8.81
N ILE A 553 10.38 -24.10 -9.00
CA ILE A 553 10.93 -22.78 -8.67
C ILE A 553 11.22 -22.68 -7.17
N SER A 554 10.31 -23.12 -6.31
CA SER A 554 10.52 -23.15 -4.85
C SER A 554 11.72 -24.00 -4.43
N LYS A 555 11.91 -25.16 -5.07
CA LYS A 555 13.08 -26.02 -4.82
C LYS A 555 14.36 -25.28 -5.20
N LYS A 556 14.39 -24.64 -6.36
CA LYS A 556 15.55 -23.86 -6.80
C LYS A 556 15.83 -22.64 -5.91
N ILE A 557 14.78 -21.97 -5.41
CA ILE A 557 14.91 -20.91 -4.40
C ILE A 557 15.55 -21.46 -3.12
N SER A 558 15.18 -22.69 -2.70
CA SER A 558 15.76 -23.33 -1.51
C SER A 558 17.26 -23.59 -1.68
N GLU A 559 17.70 -23.99 -2.88
CA GLU A 559 19.11 -24.14 -3.24
C GLU A 559 19.84 -22.79 -3.20
N ILE A 560 19.28 -21.75 -3.82
CA ILE A 560 19.87 -20.39 -3.84
C ILE A 560 20.04 -19.83 -2.43
N LEU A 561 19.08 -20.06 -1.53
CA LEU A 561 19.12 -19.54 -0.16
C LEU A 561 20.09 -20.31 0.75
N LYS A 562 20.48 -21.54 0.40
CA LYS A 562 21.37 -22.34 1.21
C LYS A 562 22.82 -21.96 0.94
N GLU A 563 23.44 -21.26 1.89
CA GLU A 563 24.89 -21.03 1.90
C GLU A 563 25.63 -22.25 2.45
N ASP A 564 26.91 -22.41 2.07
CA ASP A 564 27.77 -23.53 2.51
C ASP A 564 27.95 -23.60 4.04
N THR A 565 27.72 -22.49 4.72
CA THR A 565 27.82 -22.38 6.19
C THR A 565 26.58 -22.90 6.93
N ILE A 566 25.49 -23.21 6.23
CA ILE A 566 24.22 -23.66 6.82
C ILE A 566 24.15 -25.19 6.78
N ASN A 567 24.07 -25.81 7.96
CA ASN A 567 24.05 -27.27 8.09
C ASN A 567 22.66 -27.86 7.84
N ALA A 568 21.59 -27.18 8.29
CA ALA A 568 20.22 -27.66 8.15
C ALA A 568 19.79 -27.84 6.68
N GLU A 569 18.87 -28.77 6.43
CA GLU A 569 18.16 -28.83 5.16
C GLU A 569 17.23 -27.61 5.03
N ILE A 570 17.37 -26.82 3.96
CA ILE A 570 16.51 -25.65 3.70
C ILE A 570 15.42 -26.00 2.71
N ASN A 571 14.17 -25.69 3.03
CA ASN A 571 13.01 -25.84 2.17
C ASN A 571 12.20 -24.55 2.19
N VAL A 572 11.70 -24.11 1.03
CA VAL A 572 10.83 -22.94 0.92
C VAL A 572 9.47 -23.32 0.36
N ILE A 573 8.42 -22.88 1.03
CA ILE A 573 7.02 -23.04 0.63
C ILE A 573 6.44 -21.66 0.38
N PHE A 574 5.71 -21.49 -0.73
CA PHE A 574 4.95 -20.29 -1.02
C PHE A 574 3.46 -20.62 -1.04
N GLN A 575 2.64 -19.64 -0.66
CA GLN A 575 1.20 -19.70 -0.85
C GLN A 575 0.85 -19.88 -2.34
N THR A 576 -0.23 -20.60 -2.63
CA THR A 576 -0.74 -20.74 -4.00
C THR A 576 -1.59 -19.54 -4.39
N ILE A 577 -1.73 -19.28 -5.69
CA ILE A 577 -2.65 -18.24 -6.19
C ILE A 577 -4.09 -18.53 -5.75
N GLU A 578 -4.48 -19.80 -5.81
CA GLU A 578 -5.79 -20.25 -5.36
C GLU A 578 -6.00 -20.02 -3.86
N GLY A 579 -5.03 -20.39 -3.02
CA GLY A 579 -5.09 -20.16 -1.58
C GLY A 579 -5.15 -18.67 -1.23
N LEU A 580 -4.45 -17.81 -1.98
CA LEU A 580 -4.58 -16.36 -1.87
C LEU A 580 -6.00 -15.88 -2.19
N HIS A 581 -6.58 -16.31 -3.30
CA HIS A 581 -7.93 -15.88 -3.70
C HIS A 581 -9.02 -16.43 -2.78
N ASN A 582 -8.86 -17.66 -2.28
CA ASN A 582 -9.74 -18.24 -1.28
C ASN A 582 -9.66 -17.49 0.06
N ALA A 583 -8.49 -16.96 0.42
CA ALA A 583 -8.31 -16.16 1.63
C ALA A 583 -8.87 -14.75 1.46
N CYS A 584 -8.60 -14.10 0.32
CA CYS A 584 -8.85 -12.69 0.03
C CYS A 584 -9.80 -12.48 -1.18
N PRO A 585 -11.05 -12.96 -1.15
CA PRO A 585 -11.92 -13.00 -2.34
C PRO A 585 -12.34 -11.62 -2.88
N LYS A 586 -12.20 -10.56 -2.07
CA LYS A 586 -12.53 -9.18 -2.47
C LYS A 586 -11.32 -8.42 -3.08
N ASN A 587 -10.14 -9.02 -3.06
CA ASN A 587 -8.86 -8.41 -3.45
C ASN A 587 -8.09 -9.34 -4.40
N LEU A 588 -8.61 -9.50 -5.62
CA LEU A 588 -8.09 -10.41 -6.65
C LEU A 588 -6.94 -9.83 -7.49
N GLY A 589 -6.39 -8.68 -7.12
CA GLY A 589 -5.25 -8.08 -7.79
C GLY A 589 -3.98 -8.86 -7.48
N ASP A 590 -3.46 -9.63 -8.45
CA ASP A 590 -2.35 -10.58 -8.28
C ASP A 590 -1.25 -10.45 -9.35
N TRP A 591 -1.18 -9.30 -10.04
CA TRP A 591 -0.32 -9.09 -11.22
C TRP A 591 1.18 -9.33 -10.97
N TYR A 592 1.68 -9.04 -9.77
CA TYR A 592 3.06 -9.34 -9.38
C TYR A 592 3.35 -10.84 -9.22
N PHE A 593 2.31 -11.69 -9.11
CA PHE A 593 2.43 -13.15 -9.07
C PHE A 593 2.09 -13.80 -10.41
N THR A 594 1.06 -13.32 -11.10
CA THR A 594 0.49 -13.96 -12.30
C THR A 594 0.87 -13.27 -13.61
N GLY A 595 1.25 -11.99 -13.55
CA GLY A 595 1.50 -11.14 -14.70
C GLY A 595 0.21 -10.64 -15.36
N ASN A 596 -0.95 -10.79 -14.70
CA ASN A 596 -2.26 -10.29 -15.14
C ASN A 596 -2.48 -8.85 -14.67
N TYR A 597 -1.94 -7.87 -15.39
CA TYR A 597 -2.08 -6.47 -15.00
C TYR A 597 -3.53 -5.97 -15.17
N PRO A 598 -4.04 -5.19 -14.20
CA PRO A 598 -5.38 -4.60 -14.25
C PRO A 598 -5.50 -3.45 -15.25
N THR A 599 -4.38 -2.88 -15.70
CA THR A 599 -4.36 -1.78 -16.67
C THR A 599 -3.45 -2.10 -17.86
N PRO A 600 -3.79 -1.62 -19.07
CA PRO A 600 -2.93 -1.72 -20.24
C PRO A 600 -1.50 -1.22 -20.02
N GLY A 601 -1.32 -0.11 -19.29
CA GLY A 601 0.02 0.42 -18.99
C GLY A 601 0.86 -0.52 -18.11
N GLY A 602 0.23 -1.41 -17.32
CA GLY A 602 0.97 -2.44 -16.58
C GLY A 602 1.67 -3.45 -17.51
N ASN A 603 1.03 -3.83 -18.62
CA ASN A 603 1.63 -4.71 -19.64
C ASN A 603 2.83 -4.02 -20.33
N LYS A 604 2.74 -2.71 -20.60
CA LYS A 604 3.88 -1.92 -21.12
C LYS A 604 5.05 -1.98 -20.14
N VAL A 605 4.80 -1.77 -18.85
CA VAL A 605 5.85 -1.74 -17.82
C VAL A 605 6.56 -3.07 -17.69
N VAL A 606 5.85 -4.19 -17.63
CA VAL A 606 6.50 -5.51 -17.48
C VAL A 606 7.34 -5.88 -18.71
N ASN A 607 6.86 -5.58 -19.93
CA ASN A 607 7.64 -5.80 -21.14
C ASN A 607 8.90 -4.92 -21.17
N GLN A 608 8.79 -3.64 -20.78
CA GLN A 608 9.93 -2.74 -20.68
C GLN A 608 10.91 -3.15 -19.57
N ALA A 609 10.42 -3.65 -18.43
CA ALA A 609 11.27 -4.14 -17.35
C ALA A 609 12.10 -5.36 -17.80
N TYR A 610 11.53 -6.25 -18.60
CA TYR A 610 12.26 -7.37 -19.18
C TYR A 610 13.29 -6.93 -20.23
N VAL A 611 12.95 -5.95 -21.07
CA VAL A 611 13.91 -5.33 -22.00
C VAL A 611 15.08 -4.70 -21.25
N ASN A 612 14.79 -3.93 -20.19
CA ASN A 612 15.81 -3.34 -19.33
C ASN A 612 16.74 -4.40 -18.72
N PHE A 613 16.18 -5.49 -18.21
CA PHE A 613 16.94 -6.63 -17.71
C PHE A 613 17.88 -7.20 -18.79
N TYR A 614 17.34 -7.50 -19.98
CA TYR A 614 18.10 -8.13 -21.07
C TYR A 614 19.23 -7.23 -21.58
N GLU A 615 19.02 -5.91 -21.59
CA GLU A 615 20.00 -4.91 -22.01
C GLU A 615 20.94 -4.45 -20.88
N GLY A 616 20.79 -4.97 -19.66
CA GLY A 616 21.61 -4.57 -18.50
C GLY A 616 21.32 -3.15 -17.97
N ILE A 617 20.18 -2.57 -18.33
CA ILE A 617 19.77 -1.22 -17.92
C ILE A 617 19.12 -1.27 -16.53
N LYS A 618 19.77 -0.66 -15.53
CA LYS A 618 19.28 -0.63 -14.13
C LYS A 618 18.18 0.43 -13.85
N LYS A 619 17.52 0.96 -14.88
CA LYS A 619 16.47 2.00 -14.74
C LYS A 619 15.11 1.35 -14.54
N ARG A 620 14.19 2.09 -13.89
CA ARG A 620 12.78 1.70 -13.85
C ARG A 620 12.18 1.73 -15.27
N ALA A 621 11.15 0.91 -15.45
CA ALA A 621 10.45 0.73 -16.71
C ALA A 621 9.34 1.78 -16.97
N TYR A 622 9.10 2.68 -16.03
CA TYR A 622 8.16 3.80 -16.11
C TYR A 622 8.73 5.07 -15.48
#